data_AF-A0AAW0EUS5-F1
#
_entry.id   AF-A0AAW0EUS5-F1
#
_cell.length_a   1.000
_cell.length_b   1.000
_cell.length_c   1.000
_cell.angle_alpha   90.00
_cell.angle_beta   90.00
_cell.angle_gamma   90.00
#
_symmetry.space_group_name_H-M   'P 1'
#
loop_
_entity.id
_entity.type
_entity.pdbx_description
1 polymer ?
#
loop_
_entity_poly.entity_id
_entity_poly.type
_entity_poly.pdbx_seq_one_letter_code
_entity_poly.pdbx_strand_id
1 'polypeptide(L)'
;MAALITKQRYNWMGYNGTESEEVDTALLRAEDAPADNYSYAHRQQVIAELRERLYHIKRELDLIPEEELRAEEAARERRRAERKRREEEERERREAEEAARAEEADRQRQEREEAAEAARLQREAEEARRREQEAEAQRNAERWRQLQDSDEDSDVEEEQNMALAAMPRTQQEIDNAVQGFAKGTRILLASNGSGYVSYLDGSVHPSITAVEAYNESHRAGVVHALASTRTPAPAAEAHSLAGVRAASDARDAARKKLDAFRALQDPTYAARIRASEKDARGQPRQRLTAEDGDEATLAANCESTKQHSEATRTAYNALAAESGSAISAALSSHTSTSAAEPPAAPVPAPAAAAEEVSEAQHDELAAHQGGAAAAIGEHLTDAEGPVPRATAPASGSASPSETAPHDTAAPNDDEAEHHAGEPKATDEEL
;
A
#
# COMPACT_ATOMS: atom_id res chain seq x y z
N MET A 1 -10.06 33.05 26.58
CA MET A 1 -10.53 33.21 27.97
C MET A 1 -12.04 33.21 27.94
N ALA A 2 -12.70 32.17 28.47
CA ALA A 2 -14.16 32.13 28.55
C ALA A 2 -14.60 32.78 29.87
N ALA A 3 -15.43 33.82 29.80
CA ALA A 3 -15.98 34.47 30.98
C ALA A 3 -16.99 33.52 31.66
N LEU A 4 -16.64 33.00 32.83
CA LEU A 4 -17.52 32.16 33.64
C LEU A 4 -18.54 33.06 34.35
N ILE A 5 -19.82 32.92 34.02
CA ILE A 5 -20.92 33.56 34.75
C ILE A 5 -21.02 32.87 36.12
N THR A 6 -20.65 33.57 37.19
CA THR A 6 -20.61 33.01 38.55
C THR A 6 -21.91 33.22 39.33
N LYS A 7 -22.73 34.21 38.95
CA LYS A 7 -23.96 34.58 39.68
C LYS A 7 -25.21 34.41 38.82
N GLN A 8 -26.21 33.70 39.32
CA GLN A 8 -27.52 33.56 38.68
C GLN A 8 -28.62 34.04 39.63
N ARG A 9 -29.49 34.92 39.14
CA ARG A 9 -30.62 35.45 39.91
C ARG A 9 -31.90 34.71 39.55
N TYR A 10 -32.52 34.08 40.54
CA TYR A 10 -33.82 33.43 40.41
C TYR A 10 -34.88 34.40 40.90
N ASN A 11 -35.85 34.73 40.06
CA ASN A 11 -37.00 35.53 40.45
C ASN A 11 -38.24 34.62 40.45
N TRP A 12 -39.04 34.67 41.52
CA TRP A 12 -40.33 33.99 41.58
C TRP A 12 -41.38 34.91 42.23
N MET A 13 -42.65 34.58 42.03
CA MET A 13 -43.76 35.31 42.68
C MET A 13 -44.03 34.67 44.03
N GLY A 14 -43.61 35.34 45.10
CA GLY A 14 -43.95 35.00 46.48
C GLY A 14 -45.29 35.61 46.90
N TYR A 15 -45.74 35.24 48.09
CA TYR A 15 -47.00 35.73 48.65
C TYR A 15 -47.03 37.27 48.81
N ASN A 16 -45.86 37.90 48.98
CA ASN A 16 -45.72 39.34 49.17
C ASN A 16 -45.22 40.10 47.92
N GLY A 17 -45.27 39.47 46.73
CA GLY A 17 -44.84 40.08 45.47
C GLY A 17 -43.67 39.34 44.82
N THR A 18 -42.91 40.04 43.97
CA THR A 18 -41.76 39.44 43.27
C THR A 18 -40.59 39.30 44.23
N GLU A 19 -40.24 38.08 44.57
CA GLU A 19 -39.08 37.73 45.38
C GLU A 19 -37.94 37.33 44.44
N SER A 20 -36.71 37.70 44.79
CA SER A 20 -35.53 37.34 44.03
C SER A 20 -34.39 36.94 44.94
N GLU A 21 -33.76 35.82 44.62
CA GLU A 21 -32.57 35.34 45.33
C GLU A 21 -31.42 35.16 44.34
N GLU A 22 -30.26 35.73 44.70
CA GLU A 22 -29.03 35.59 43.95
C GLU A 22 -28.24 34.43 44.53
N VAL A 23 -28.07 33.37 43.73
CA VAL A 23 -27.30 32.20 44.14
C VAL A 23 -25.95 32.25 43.44
N ASP A 24 -24.88 32.20 44.24
CA ASP A 24 -23.53 32.06 43.72
C ASP A 24 -23.33 30.60 43.27
N THR A 25 -23.27 30.41 41.96
CA THR A 25 -23.09 29.08 41.37
C THR A 25 -21.69 28.52 41.58
N ALA A 26 -20.74 29.33 42.05
CA ALA A 26 -19.44 28.85 42.49
C ALA A 26 -19.54 27.94 43.72
N LEU A 27 -20.51 28.18 44.62
CA LEU A 27 -20.72 27.38 45.83
C LEU A 27 -21.37 26.01 45.56
N LEU A 28 -22.00 25.83 44.39
CA LEU A 28 -22.59 24.56 43.96
C LEU A 28 -21.58 23.64 43.25
N ARG A 29 -20.35 24.12 43.03
CA ARG A 29 -19.25 23.30 42.50
C ARG A 29 -18.45 22.79 43.69
N ALA A 30 -18.45 21.47 43.91
CA ALA A 30 -17.47 20.86 44.80
C ALA A 30 -16.07 21.15 44.23
N GLU A 31 -15.14 21.61 45.08
CA GLU A 31 -13.95 22.38 44.70
C GLU A 31 -13.01 21.75 43.64
N ASP A 32 -13.12 20.46 43.32
CA ASP A 32 -12.26 19.80 42.32
C ASP A 32 -12.97 18.82 41.37
N ALA A 33 -14.30 18.77 41.33
CA ALA A 33 -15.01 17.89 40.40
C ALA A 33 -15.29 18.61 39.06
N PRO A 34 -14.88 18.05 37.89
CA PRO A 34 -15.33 18.59 36.60
C PRO A 34 -16.86 18.62 36.60
N ALA A 35 -17.44 19.68 36.01
CA ALA A 35 -18.89 19.84 35.91
C ALA A 35 -19.48 18.76 35.01
N ASP A 36 -19.65 17.57 35.57
CA ASP A 36 -19.95 16.38 34.81
C ASP A 36 -21.44 16.39 34.50
N ASN A 37 -21.77 16.43 33.21
CA ASN A 37 -23.15 16.26 32.72
C ASN A 37 -23.78 14.92 33.17
N TYR A 38 -22.96 14.04 33.78
CA TYR A 38 -23.35 12.85 34.53
C TYR A 38 -24.45 13.06 35.59
N SER A 39 -24.69 14.29 36.02
CA SER A 39 -25.75 14.62 36.99
C SER A 39 -27.17 14.65 36.41
N TYR A 40 -27.39 14.56 35.09
CA TYR A 40 -28.76 14.60 34.55
C TYR A 40 -29.63 13.43 35.02
N ALA A 41 -29.11 12.20 34.97
CA ALA A 41 -29.84 11.01 35.42
C ALA A 41 -30.16 11.10 36.92
N HIS A 42 -29.19 11.52 37.73
CA HIS A 42 -29.37 11.70 39.17
C HIS A 42 -30.39 12.81 39.49
N ARG A 43 -30.34 13.97 38.80
CA ARG A 43 -31.34 15.03 38.97
C ARG A 43 -32.75 14.57 38.60
N GLN A 44 -32.90 13.81 37.50
CA GLN A 44 -34.19 13.24 37.13
C GLN A 44 -34.69 12.24 38.18
N GLN A 45 -33.79 11.45 38.78
CA GLN A 45 -34.13 10.55 39.88
C GLN A 45 -34.64 11.33 41.10
N VAL A 46 -33.91 12.36 41.56
CA VAL A 46 -34.32 13.19 42.70
C VAL A 46 -35.65 13.90 42.42
N ILE A 47 -35.86 14.42 41.22
CA ILE A 47 -37.14 15.03 40.82
C ILE A 47 -38.28 14.00 40.86
N ALA A 48 -38.04 12.77 40.40
CA ALA A 48 -39.03 11.70 40.46
C ALA A 48 -39.38 11.33 41.91
N GLU A 49 -38.39 11.19 42.77
CA GLU A 49 -38.57 10.91 44.21
C GLU A 49 -39.35 12.03 44.91
N LEU A 50 -39.04 13.30 44.62
CA LEU A 50 -39.79 14.44 45.16
C LEU A 50 -41.24 14.47 44.68
N ARG A 51 -41.49 14.16 43.40
CA ARG A 51 -42.85 14.05 42.86
C ARG A 51 -43.64 12.92 43.54
N GLU A 52 -43.01 11.78 43.77
CA GLU A 52 -43.62 10.64 44.46
C GLU A 52 -43.98 10.99 45.91
N ARG A 53 -43.06 11.63 46.65
CA ARG A 53 -43.34 12.09 48.03
C ARG A 53 -44.47 13.11 48.08
N LEU A 54 -44.46 14.11 47.19
CA LEU A 54 -45.53 15.09 47.09
C LEU A 54 -46.87 14.45 46.76
N TYR A 55 -46.87 13.43 45.90
CA TYR A 55 -48.06 12.65 45.59
C TYR A 55 -48.61 11.91 46.82
N HIS A 56 -47.75 11.27 47.61
CA HIS A 56 -48.15 10.62 48.87
C HIS A 56 -48.77 11.60 49.85
N ILE A 57 -48.15 12.76 50.06
CA ILE A 57 -48.67 13.80 50.95
C ILE A 57 -50.04 14.30 50.44
N LYS A 58 -50.18 14.56 49.13
CA LYS A 58 -51.46 14.97 48.54
C LYS A 58 -52.56 13.93 48.72
N ARG A 59 -52.21 12.65 48.61
CA ARG A 59 -53.12 11.53 48.82
C ARG A 59 -53.54 11.40 50.28
N GLU A 60 -52.62 11.53 51.23
CA GLU A 60 -52.93 11.48 52.67
C GLU A 60 -53.82 12.65 53.14
N LEU A 61 -53.73 13.79 52.46
CA LEU A 61 -54.56 14.96 52.72
C LEU A 61 -55.88 14.97 51.93
N ASP A 62 -56.21 13.89 51.20
CA ASP A 62 -57.39 13.79 50.33
C ASP A 62 -57.54 14.98 49.34
N LEU A 63 -56.42 15.56 48.91
CA LEU A 63 -56.39 16.70 47.98
C LEU A 63 -56.47 16.26 46.51
N ILE A 64 -56.52 14.95 46.24
CA ILE A 64 -56.56 14.38 44.90
C ILE A 64 -58.00 13.95 44.60
N PRO A 65 -58.63 14.44 43.51
CA PRO A 65 -59.95 13.97 43.08
C PRO A 65 -59.98 12.46 42.82
N GLU A 66 -61.07 11.80 43.22
CA GLU A 66 -61.23 10.33 43.08
C GLU A 66 -61.12 9.85 41.62
N GLU A 67 -61.51 10.69 40.66
CA GLU A 67 -61.37 10.41 39.22
C GLU A 67 -59.91 10.37 38.77
N GLU A 68 -59.05 11.24 39.31
CA GLU A 68 -57.62 11.25 39.00
C GLU A 68 -56.92 10.01 39.59
N LEU A 69 -57.35 9.57 40.78
CA LEU A 69 -56.81 8.40 41.46
C LEU A 69 -57.08 7.10 40.67
N ARG A 70 -58.30 6.94 40.15
CA ARG A 70 -58.63 5.81 39.25
C ARG A 70 -57.89 5.87 37.92
N ALA A 71 -57.75 7.05 37.34
CA ALA A 71 -57.01 7.23 36.09
C ALA A 71 -55.51 6.89 36.26
N GLU A 72 -54.93 7.22 37.40
CA GLU A 72 -53.54 6.91 37.71
C GLU A 72 -53.31 5.43 38.00
N GLU A 73 -54.22 4.75 38.73
CA GLU A 73 -54.13 3.31 38.95
C GLU A 73 -54.19 2.55 37.61
N ALA A 74 -55.11 2.91 36.72
CA ALA A 74 -55.17 2.34 35.38
C ALA A 74 -53.90 2.64 34.56
N ALA A 75 -53.31 3.84 34.70
CA ALA A 75 -52.05 4.18 34.05
C ALA A 75 -50.87 3.37 34.61
N ARG A 76 -50.84 3.12 35.93
CA ARG A 76 -49.82 2.30 36.60
C ARG A 76 -49.92 0.83 36.16
N GLU A 77 -51.12 0.29 36.05
CA GLU A 77 -51.33 -1.07 35.55
C GLU A 77 -50.87 -1.22 34.10
N ARG A 78 -51.19 -0.26 33.22
CA ARG A 78 -50.69 -0.24 31.84
C ARG A 78 -49.16 -0.22 31.78
N ARG A 79 -48.51 0.63 32.59
CA ARG A 79 -47.03 0.69 32.66
C ARG A 79 -46.43 -0.62 33.18
N ARG A 80 -47.05 -1.27 34.16
CA ARG A 80 -46.60 -2.57 34.68
C ARG A 80 -46.73 -3.67 33.63
N ALA A 81 -47.85 -3.71 32.91
CA ALA A 81 -48.07 -4.68 31.83
C ALA A 81 -47.11 -4.46 30.66
N GLU A 82 -46.90 -3.20 30.25
CA GLU A 82 -45.95 -2.85 29.19
C GLU A 82 -44.51 -3.18 29.59
N ARG A 83 -44.12 -2.88 30.84
CA ARG A 83 -42.79 -3.23 31.36
C ARG A 83 -42.57 -4.74 31.34
N LYS A 84 -43.55 -5.54 31.79
CA LYS A 84 -43.47 -7.01 31.72
C LYS A 84 -43.33 -7.51 30.27
N ARG A 85 -44.11 -6.96 29.34
CA ARG A 85 -44.01 -7.31 27.92
C ARG A 85 -42.61 -7.01 27.36
N ARG A 86 -42.04 -5.85 27.71
CA ARG A 86 -40.68 -5.48 27.28
C ARG A 86 -39.61 -6.38 27.91
N GLU A 87 -39.76 -6.75 29.17
CA GLU A 87 -38.85 -7.67 29.87
C GLU A 87 -38.92 -9.09 29.25
N GLU A 88 -40.10 -9.56 28.86
CA GLU A 88 -40.30 -10.83 28.13
C GLU A 88 -39.68 -10.77 26.73
N GLU A 89 -39.94 -9.71 25.96
CA GLU A 89 -39.36 -9.51 24.62
C GLU A 89 -37.82 -9.38 24.67
N GLU A 90 -37.28 -8.67 25.68
CA GLU A 90 -35.84 -8.57 25.88
C GLU A 90 -35.23 -9.91 26.30
N ARG A 91 -35.94 -10.69 27.11
CA ARG A 91 -35.52 -12.05 27.47
C ARG A 91 -35.49 -12.97 26.25
N GLU A 92 -36.53 -12.97 25.44
CA GLU A 92 -36.58 -13.75 24.19
C GLU A 92 -35.46 -13.32 23.24
N ARG A 93 -35.19 -12.02 23.13
CA ARG A 93 -34.09 -11.49 22.32
C ARG A 93 -32.72 -11.97 22.83
N ARG A 94 -32.50 -11.97 24.15
CA ARG A 94 -31.25 -12.46 24.76
C ARG A 94 -31.08 -13.97 24.56
N GLU A 95 -32.15 -14.76 24.74
CA GLU A 95 -32.12 -16.21 24.49
C GLU A 95 -31.84 -16.52 23.01
N ALA A 96 -32.42 -15.75 22.07
CA ALA A 96 -32.14 -15.89 20.64
C ALA A 96 -30.69 -15.49 20.26
N GLU A 97 -30.16 -14.42 20.86
CA GLU A 97 -28.77 -14.00 20.62
C GLU A 97 -27.76 -15.00 21.19
N GLU A 98 -28.04 -15.57 22.37
CA GLU A 98 -27.22 -16.61 22.97
C GLU A 98 -27.25 -17.90 22.14
N ALA A 99 -28.42 -18.29 21.64
CA ALA A 99 -28.56 -19.42 20.71
C ALA A 99 -27.79 -19.18 19.40
N ALA A 100 -27.85 -17.98 18.83
CA ALA A 100 -27.08 -17.63 17.64
C ALA A 100 -25.57 -17.67 17.88
N ARG A 101 -25.11 -17.18 19.03
CA ARG A 101 -23.69 -17.26 19.42
C ARG A 101 -23.23 -18.70 19.64
N ALA A 102 -24.07 -19.58 20.18
CA ALA A 102 -23.77 -20.99 20.34
C ALA A 102 -23.64 -21.69 18.97
N GLU A 103 -24.56 -21.43 18.03
CA GLU A 103 -24.49 -21.98 16.67
C GLU A 103 -23.24 -21.51 15.91
N GLU A 104 -22.87 -20.23 16.05
CA GLU A 104 -21.66 -19.69 15.43
C GLU A 104 -20.39 -20.30 16.03
N ALA A 105 -20.34 -20.52 17.34
CA ALA A 105 -19.22 -21.18 18.00
C ALA A 105 -19.05 -22.64 17.53
N ASP A 106 -20.16 -23.37 17.37
CA ASP A 106 -20.14 -24.73 16.83
C ASP A 106 -19.67 -24.75 15.36
N ARG A 107 -20.12 -23.79 14.55
CA ARG A 107 -19.66 -23.65 13.16
C ARG A 107 -18.16 -23.36 13.08
N GLN A 108 -17.65 -22.44 13.90
CA GLN A 108 -16.22 -22.16 13.97
C GLN A 108 -15.41 -23.36 14.47
N ARG A 109 -15.97 -24.17 15.37
CA ARG A 109 -15.33 -25.40 15.82
C ARG A 109 -15.23 -26.42 14.68
N GLN A 110 -16.29 -26.63 13.92
CA GLN A 110 -16.29 -27.51 12.75
C GLN A 110 -15.28 -27.03 11.70
N GLU A 111 -15.27 -25.74 11.37
CA GLU A 111 -14.30 -25.17 10.42
C GLU A 111 -12.85 -25.37 10.87
N ARG A 112 -12.56 -25.23 12.17
CA ARG A 112 -11.21 -25.51 12.73
C ARG A 112 -10.86 -26.99 12.67
N GLU A 113 -11.80 -27.88 12.93
CA GLU A 113 -11.60 -29.33 12.82
C GLU A 113 -11.34 -29.74 11.36
N GLU A 114 -12.11 -29.22 10.40
CA GLU A 114 -11.91 -29.43 8.96
C GLU A 114 -10.58 -28.86 8.47
N ALA A 115 -10.22 -27.64 8.90
CA ALA A 115 -8.93 -27.03 8.56
C ALA A 115 -7.75 -27.82 9.13
N ALA A 116 -7.89 -28.37 10.35
CA ALA A 116 -6.88 -29.22 10.96
C ALA A 116 -6.73 -30.56 10.22
N GLU A 117 -7.84 -31.17 9.79
CA GLU A 117 -7.81 -32.39 8.98
C GLU A 117 -7.20 -32.14 7.60
N ALA A 118 -7.57 -31.05 6.94
CA ALA A 118 -6.98 -30.64 5.66
C ALA A 118 -5.46 -30.41 5.78
N ALA A 119 -5.01 -29.75 6.86
CA ALA A 119 -3.59 -29.57 7.14
C ALA A 119 -2.86 -30.89 7.39
N ARG A 120 -3.49 -31.86 8.05
CA ARG A 120 -2.92 -33.21 8.24
C ARG A 120 -2.76 -33.94 6.90
N LEU A 121 -3.79 -33.91 6.05
CA LEU A 121 -3.74 -34.50 4.71
C LEU A 121 -2.67 -33.85 3.82
N GLN A 122 -2.51 -32.52 3.90
CA GLN A 122 -1.44 -31.82 3.19
C GLN A 122 -0.06 -32.27 3.64
N ARG A 123 0.18 -32.38 4.97
CA ARG A 123 1.45 -32.87 5.50
C ARG A 123 1.74 -34.31 5.08
N GLU A 124 0.73 -35.19 5.12
CA GLU A 124 0.87 -36.57 4.65
C GLU A 124 1.19 -36.65 3.15
N ALA A 125 0.57 -35.79 2.33
CA ALA A 125 0.85 -35.70 0.90
C ALA A 125 2.24 -35.13 0.60
N GLU A 126 2.71 -34.13 1.36
CA GLU A 126 4.07 -33.59 1.26
C GLU A 126 5.12 -34.61 1.70
N GLU A 127 4.89 -35.33 2.80
CA GLU A 127 5.76 -36.43 3.22
C GLU A 127 5.81 -37.54 2.18
N ALA A 128 4.68 -37.90 1.56
CA ALA A 128 4.64 -38.88 0.49
C ALA A 128 5.46 -38.43 -0.73
N ARG A 129 5.28 -37.18 -1.17
CA ARG A 129 6.10 -36.59 -2.25
C ARG A 129 7.58 -36.55 -1.90
N ARG A 130 7.91 -36.24 -0.65
CA ARG A 130 9.30 -36.23 -0.18
C ARG A 130 9.90 -37.64 -0.19
N ARG A 131 9.17 -38.66 0.27
CA ARG A 131 9.63 -40.07 0.19
C ARG A 131 9.81 -40.53 -1.26
N GLU A 132 8.93 -40.10 -2.17
CA GLU A 132 9.07 -40.39 -3.59
C GLU A 132 10.30 -39.72 -4.20
N GLN A 133 10.54 -38.43 -3.89
CA GLN A 133 11.75 -37.72 -4.31
C GLN A 133 13.02 -38.33 -3.72
N GLU A 134 13.01 -38.75 -2.45
CA GLU A 134 14.14 -39.44 -1.82
C GLU A 134 14.39 -40.82 -2.46
N ALA A 135 13.34 -41.57 -2.79
CA ALA A 135 13.46 -42.85 -3.51
C ALA A 135 13.96 -42.67 -4.95
N GLU A 136 13.51 -41.63 -5.65
CA GLU A 136 14.00 -41.28 -6.98
C GLU A 136 15.46 -40.82 -6.92
N ALA A 137 15.82 -40.00 -5.94
CA ALA A 137 17.19 -39.59 -5.70
C ALA A 137 18.09 -40.79 -5.38
N GLN A 138 17.61 -41.79 -4.61
CA GLN A 138 18.32 -43.04 -4.38
C GLN A 138 18.51 -43.84 -5.67
N ARG A 139 17.46 -44.02 -6.48
CA ARG A 139 17.58 -44.69 -7.79
C ARG A 139 18.53 -43.97 -8.72
N ASN A 140 18.49 -42.64 -8.72
CA ASN A 140 19.39 -41.82 -9.52
C ASN A 140 20.82 -41.91 -8.98
N ALA A 141 21.03 -41.88 -7.67
CA ALA A 141 22.33 -42.07 -7.04
C ALA A 141 22.89 -43.48 -7.29
N GLU A 142 22.06 -44.53 -7.28
CA GLU A 142 22.45 -45.88 -7.69
C GLU A 142 22.81 -45.94 -9.17
N ARG A 143 22.06 -45.24 -10.04
CA ARG A 143 22.38 -45.10 -11.46
C ARG A 143 23.72 -44.38 -11.67
N TRP A 144 23.96 -43.29 -10.93
CA TRP A 144 25.23 -42.57 -10.93
C TRP A 144 26.37 -43.40 -10.37
N ARG A 145 26.14 -44.20 -9.32
CA ARG A 145 27.13 -45.17 -8.82
C ARG A 145 27.43 -46.25 -9.86
N GLN A 146 26.44 -46.77 -10.57
CA GLN A 146 26.68 -47.73 -11.66
C GLN A 146 27.44 -47.10 -12.84
N LEU A 147 27.22 -45.81 -13.11
CA LEU A 147 27.98 -45.05 -14.11
C LEU A 147 29.41 -44.73 -13.63
N GLN A 148 29.61 -44.49 -12.32
CA GLN A 148 30.92 -44.21 -11.73
C GLN A 148 31.74 -45.47 -11.48
N ASP A 149 31.13 -46.59 -11.07
CA ASP A 149 31.79 -47.90 -10.92
C ASP A 149 32.19 -48.49 -12.30
N SER A 150 31.75 -47.88 -13.40
CA SER A 150 32.37 -48.01 -14.71
C SER A 150 33.58 -47.06 -14.78
N ASP A 151 34.60 -47.35 -13.95
CA ASP A 151 35.89 -46.64 -13.81
C ASP A 151 36.77 -46.68 -15.09
N GLU A 152 36.18 -46.61 -16.28
CA GLU A 152 36.88 -46.40 -17.54
C GLU A 152 36.61 -45.02 -18.17
N ASP A 153 35.65 -44.22 -17.65
CA ASP A 153 35.21 -42.97 -18.31
C ASP A 153 35.31 -41.69 -17.45
N SER A 154 36.05 -41.70 -16.32
CA SER A 154 36.33 -40.47 -15.52
C SER A 154 37.11 -39.42 -16.33
N ASP A 155 37.85 -39.85 -17.35
CA ASP A 155 38.59 -38.96 -18.24
C ASP A 155 37.68 -38.39 -19.35
N VAL A 156 36.51 -39.00 -19.60
CA VAL A 156 35.65 -38.66 -20.75
C VAL A 156 34.85 -37.39 -20.53
N GLU A 157 34.42 -37.06 -19.30
CA GLU A 157 33.73 -35.78 -19.05
C GLU A 157 34.70 -34.59 -19.09
N GLU A 158 35.93 -34.78 -18.61
CA GLU A 158 36.99 -33.77 -18.68
C GLU A 158 37.52 -33.66 -20.12
N GLU A 159 37.71 -34.76 -20.85
CA GLU A 159 38.02 -34.76 -22.29
C GLU A 159 36.89 -34.19 -23.14
N GLN A 160 35.61 -34.45 -22.83
CA GLN A 160 34.49 -33.86 -23.56
C GLN A 160 34.36 -32.36 -23.28
N ASN A 161 34.55 -31.91 -22.03
CA ASN A 161 34.59 -30.49 -21.72
C ASN A 161 35.81 -29.81 -22.34
N MET A 162 36.99 -30.46 -22.34
CA MET A 162 38.16 -29.98 -23.05
C MET A 162 37.96 -29.98 -24.56
N ALA A 163 37.27 -30.97 -25.14
CA ALA A 163 36.94 -31.03 -26.56
C ALA A 163 35.93 -29.95 -26.94
N LEU A 164 34.92 -29.69 -26.11
CA LEU A 164 33.96 -28.59 -26.28
C LEU A 164 34.58 -27.20 -26.10
N ALA A 165 35.63 -27.10 -25.28
CA ALA A 165 36.43 -25.88 -25.11
C ALA A 165 37.46 -25.69 -26.24
N ALA A 166 37.98 -26.79 -26.80
CA ALA A 166 38.94 -26.79 -27.90
C ALA A 166 38.28 -26.68 -29.28
N MET A 167 36.98 -26.93 -29.40
CA MET A 167 36.24 -26.68 -30.64
C MET A 167 36.30 -25.19 -30.97
N PRO A 168 36.89 -24.79 -32.11
CA PRO A 168 36.93 -23.41 -32.53
C PRO A 168 35.51 -22.99 -32.89
N ARG A 169 34.82 -22.34 -31.95
CA ARG A 169 33.50 -21.76 -32.21
C ARG A 169 33.70 -20.56 -33.13
N THR A 170 32.93 -20.53 -34.20
CA THR A 170 32.91 -19.36 -35.06
C THR A 170 32.27 -18.20 -34.30
N GLN A 171 32.68 -16.96 -34.60
CA GLN A 171 32.05 -15.79 -34.00
C GLN A 171 30.54 -15.78 -34.24
N GLN A 172 30.09 -16.28 -35.40
CA GLN A 172 28.68 -16.42 -35.74
C GLN A 172 27.92 -17.38 -34.81
N GLU A 173 28.51 -18.52 -34.44
CA GLU A 173 27.89 -19.45 -33.47
C GLU A 173 27.81 -18.83 -32.08
N ILE A 174 28.85 -18.09 -31.67
CA ILE A 174 28.85 -17.35 -30.40
C ILE A 174 27.74 -16.30 -30.43
N ASP A 175 27.64 -15.51 -31.50
CA ASP A 175 26.62 -14.47 -31.65
C ASP A 175 25.21 -15.08 -31.63
N ASN A 176 25.00 -16.21 -32.31
CA ASN A 176 23.72 -16.94 -32.30
C ASN A 176 23.38 -17.49 -30.91
N ALA A 177 24.35 -18.05 -30.19
CA ALA A 177 24.16 -18.56 -28.83
C ALA A 177 23.86 -17.42 -27.85
N VAL A 178 24.57 -16.30 -27.96
CA VAL A 178 24.32 -15.08 -27.17
C VAL A 178 22.94 -14.52 -27.47
N GLN A 179 22.53 -14.47 -28.74
CA GLN A 179 21.20 -14.02 -29.14
C GLN A 179 20.10 -14.95 -28.61
N GLY A 180 20.28 -16.27 -28.71
CA GLY A 180 19.36 -17.28 -28.20
C GLY A 180 19.23 -17.22 -26.68
N PHE A 181 20.35 -17.13 -25.96
CA PHE A 181 20.38 -16.95 -24.52
C PHE A 181 19.69 -15.64 -24.12
N ALA A 182 20.05 -14.50 -24.73
CA ALA A 182 19.42 -13.21 -24.45
C ALA A 182 17.91 -13.24 -24.70
N LYS A 183 17.46 -13.92 -25.75
CA LYS A 183 16.02 -14.14 -26.01
C LYS A 183 15.37 -14.98 -24.91
N GLY A 184 15.98 -16.10 -24.53
CA GLY A 184 15.51 -16.96 -23.45
C GLY A 184 15.42 -16.24 -22.10
N THR A 185 16.46 -15.49 -21.72
CA THR A 185 16.47 -14.68 -20.50
C THR A 185 15.41 -13.58 -20.55
N ARG A 186 15.20 -12.92 -21.70
CA ARG A 186 14.10 -11.95 -21.83
C ARG A 186 12.73 -12.58 -21.62
N ILE A 187 12.50 -13.78 -22.16
CA ILE A 187 11.25 -14.52 -21.95
C ILE A 187 11.07 -14.86 -20.47
N LEU A 188 12.12 -15.35 -19.81
CA LEU A 188 12.11 -15.65 -18.37
C LEU A 188 11.85 -14.39 -17.51
N LEU A 189 12.49 -13.27 -17.85
CA LEU A 189 12.30 -12.00 -17.14
C LEU A 189 10.89 -11.44 -17.38
N ALA A 190 10.35 -11.59 -18.58
CA ALA A 190 8.98 -11.24 -18.89
C ALA A 190 7.99 -12.11 -18.10
N SER A 191 8.22 -13.43 -18.01
CA SER A 191 7.38 -14.33 -17.21
C SER A 191 7.46 -14.04 -15.70
N ASN A 192 8.61 -13.55 -15.23
CA ASN A 192 8.79 -13.12 -13.84
C ASN A 192 8.29 -11.68 -13.58
N GLY A 193 7.56 -11.09 -14.53
CA GLY A 193 6.99 -9.75 -14.41
C GLY A 193 8.02 -8.63 -14.29
N SER A 194 9.29 -8.88 -14.65
CA SER A 194 10.40 -7.94 -14.43
C SER A 194 10.52 -6.86 -15.50
N GLY A 195 9.61 -6.84 -16.49
CA GLY A 195 9.56 -5.84 -17.55
C GLY A 195 8.46 -4.79 -17.37
N TYR A 196 8.48 -3.80 -18.26
CA TYR A 196 7.49 -2.74 -18.36
C TYR A 196 6.75 -2.85 -19.69
N VAL A 197 5.42 -2.80 -19.65
CA VAL A 197 4.58 -2.98 -20.84
C VAL A 197 4.35 -1.62 -21.52
N SER A 198 4.56 -1.58 -22.83
CA SER A 198 4.16 -0.47 -23.70
C SER A 198 2.64 -0.43 -23.82
N TYR A 199 2.05 0.75 -23.59
CA TYR A 199 0.59 0.93 -23.69
C TYR A 199 0.12 1.06 -25.14
N LEU A 200 1.04 1.12 -26.11
CA LEU A 200 0.73 1.28 -27.53
C LEU A 200 0.44 -0.06 -28.22
N ASP A 201 1.25 -1.08 -27.93
CA ASP A 201 1.25 -2.36 -28.63
C ASP A 201 1.39 -3.57 -27.68
N GLY A 202 1.56 -3.34 -26.38
CA GLY A 202 1.73 -4.39 -25.38
C GLY A 202 3.14 -5.00 -25.34
N SER A 203 4.14 -4.43 -26.03
CA SER A 203 5.51 -4.95 -25.98
C SER A 203 6.14 -4.80 -24.60
N VAL A 204 6.98 -5.76 -24.21
CA VAL A 204 7.66 -5.77 -22.89
C VAL A 204 9.08 -5.22 -23.02
N HIS A 205 9.41 -4.21 -22.23
CA HIS A 205 10.71 -3.54 -22.21
C HIS A 205 11.45 -3.77 -20.88
N PRO A 206 12.79 -3.83 -20.89
CA PRO A 206 13.59 -4.16 -19.71
C PRO A 206 13.70 -3.03 -18.67
N SER A 207 13.44 -1.77 -19.06
CA SER A 207 13.59 -0.61 -18.17
C SER A 207 12.50 0.45 -18.41
N ILE A 208 12.25 1.27 -17.39
CA ILE A 208 11.35 2.44 -17.46
C ILE A 208 11.77 3.39 -18.59
N THR A 209 13.07 3.65 -18.72
CA THR A 209 13.61 4.51 -19.78
C THR A 209 13.39 3.94 -21.19
N ALA A 210 13.50 2.62 -21.34
CA ALA A 210 13.31 1.96 -22.64
C ALA A 210 11.85 2.00 -23.08
N VAL A 211 10.90 1.75 -22.16
CA VAL A 211 9.46 1.81 -22.51
C VAL A 211 9.02 3.24 -22.82
N GLU A 212 9.55 4.24 -22.13
CA GLU A 212 9.21 5.64 -22.44
C GLU A 212 9.77 6.10 -23.77
N ALA A 213 11.04 5.79 -24.06
CA ALA A 213 11.62 6.09 -25.36
C ALA A 213 10.87 5.40 -26.49
N TYR A 214 10.42 4.16 -26.25
CA TYR A 214 9.58 3.43 -27.19
C TYR A 214 8.22 4.10 -27.40
N ASN A 215 7.50 4.40 -26.31
CA ASN A 215 6.21 5.06 -26.37
C ASN A 215 6.30 6.42 -27.07
N GLU A 216 7.29 7.25 -26.73
CA GLU A 216 7.46 8.58 -27.33
C GLU A 216 7.73 8.50 -28.84
N SER A 217 8.59 7.57 -29.27
CA SER A 217 8.95 7.41 -30.68
C SER A 217 7.83 6.80 -31.54
N HIS A 218 6.99 5.92 -30.98
CA HIS A 218 5.96 5.20 -31.73
C HIS A 218 4.58 5.85 -31.64
N ARG A 219 4.34 6.75 -30.67
CA ARG A 219 3.03 7.36 -30.42
C ARG A 219 2.46 8.08 -31.64
N ALA A 220 3.25 8.89 -32.33
CA ALA A 220 2.77 9.63 -33.51
C ALA A 220 2.26 8.70 -34.62
N GLY A 221 2.97 7.60 -34.88
CA GLY A 221 2.57 6.59 -35.86
C GLY A 221 1.29 5.86 -35.46
N VAL A 222 1.16 5.49 -34.19
CA VAL A 222 -0.05 4.82 -33.67
C VAL A 222 -1.26 5.76 -33.69
N VAL A 223 -1.10 7.03 -33.31
CA VAL A 223 -2.17 8.04 -33.37
C VAL A 223 -2.65 8.22 -34.83
N HIS A 224 -1.73 8.29 -35.78
CA HIS A 224 -2.07 8.38 -37.20
C HIS A 224 -2.80 7.12 -37.68
N ALA A 225 -2.35 5.92 -37.30
CA ALA A 225 -2.99 4.67 -37.68
C ALA A 225 -4.40 4.50 -37.05
N LEU A 226 -4.60 5.01 -35.84
CA LEU A 226 -5.89 4.99 -35.16
C LEU A 226 -6.88 6.04 -35.69
N ALA A 227 -6.42 7.07 -36.40
CA ALA A 227 -7.28 8.13 -36.93
C ALA A 227 -8.38 7.63 -37.89
N SER A 228 -8.16 6.49 -38.55
CA SER A 228 -9.17 5.83 -39.39
C SER A 228 -10.05 4.83 -38.64
N THR A 229 -9.72 4.54 -37.38
CA THR A 229 -10.51 3.68 -36.50
C THR A 229 -11.43 4.49 -35.59
N ARG A 230 -12.42 3.85 -34.96
CA ARG A 230 -13.30 4.50 -33.96
C ARG A 230 -12.69 4.52 -32.56
N THR A 231 -11.48 3.97 -32.38
CA THR A 231 -10.85 3.82 -31.07
C THR A 231 -9.95 5.03 -30.79
N PRO A 232 -10.19 5.81 -29.72
CA PRO A 232 -9.33 6.93 -29.38
C PRO A 232 -7.96 6.43 -28.91
N ALA A 233 -6.90 7.15 -29.26
CA ALA A 233 -5.57 6.87 -28.74
C ALA A 233 -5.54 7.16 -27.22
N PRO A 234 -4.94 6.28 -26.40
CA PRO A 234 -4.82 6.52 -24.97
C PRO A 234 -3.99 7.78 -24.67
N ALA A 235 -4.41 8.52 -23.65
CA ALA A 235 -3.68 9.68 -23.15
C ALA A 235 -2.34 9.23 -22.54
N ALA A 236 -1.25 9.96 -22.83
CA ALA A 236 0.07 9.63 -22.31
C ALA A 236 0.14 9.87 -20.80
N GLU A 237 -0.60 10.85 -20.31
CA GLU A 237 -0.68 11.23 -18.90
C GLU A 237 -1.31 10.11 -18.06
N ALA A 238 -2.28 9.38 -18.62
CA ALA A 238 -2.91 8.23 -17.97
C ALA A 238 -1.96 7.03 -17.82
N HIS A 239 -0.91 6.97 -18.65
CA HIS A 239 0.11 5.93 -18.64
C HIS A 239 1.46 6.46 -18.17
N SER A 240 1.46 7.45 -17.27
CA SER A 240 2.68 8.00 -16.70
C SER A 240 3.40 6.99 -15.80
N LEU A 241 4.69 6.80 -16.05
CA LEU A 241 5.57 5.96 -15.23
C LEU A 241 6.15 6.68 -14.01
N ALA A 242 5.71 7.92 -13.72
CA ALA A 242 6.21 8.69 -12.58
C ALA A 242 5.98 7.97 -11.24
N GLY A 243 4.81 7.35 -11.04
CA GLY A 243 4.53 6.57 -9.82
C GLY A 243 5.41 5.31 -9.72
N VAL A 244 5.63 4.63 -10.84
CA VAL A 244 6.49 3.45 -10.91
C VAL A 244 7.95 3.80 -10.60
N ARG A 245 8.45 4.94 -11.11
CA ARG A 245 9.76 5.47 -10.74
C ARG A 245 9.87 5.75 -9.26
N ALA A 246 8.94 6.52 -8.70
CA ALA A 246 8.96 6.88 -7.29
C ALA A 246 8.98 5.65 -6.39
N ALA A 247 8.19 4.62 -6.72
CA ALA A 247 8.18 3.36 -5.97
C ALA A 247 9.50 2.58 -6.12
N SER A 248 10.09 2.53 -7.32
CA SER A 248 11.41 1.91 -7.54
C SER A 248 12.53 2.64 -6.79
N ASP A 249 12.52 3.98 -6.81
CA ASP A 249 13.49 4.81 -6.11
C ASP A 249 13.37 4.65 -4.58
N ALA A 250 12.14 4.57 -4.07
CA ALA A 250 11.88 4.30 -2.65
C ALA A 250 12.41 2.93 -2.21
N ARG A 251 12.16 1.88 -3.01
CA ARG A 251 12.72 0.54 -2.77
C ARG A 251 14.25 0.54 -2.78
N ASP A 252 14.86 1.20 -3.78
CA ASP A 252 16.31 1.28 -3.89
C ASP A 252 16.93 2.07 -2.74
N ALA A 253 16.26 3.12 -2.26
CA ALA A 253 16.66 3.86 -1.07
C ALA A 253 16.57 3.01 0.21
N ALA A 254 15.47 2.27 0.41
CA ALA A 254 15.30 1.37 1.56
C ALA A 254 16.35 0.27 1.58
N ARG A 255 16.65 -0.35 0.43
CA ARG A 255 17.75 -1.33 0.30
C ARG A 255 19.09 -0.70 0.67
N LYS A 256 19.42 0.48 0.12
CA LYS A 256 20.70 1.15 0.40
C LYS A 256 20.85 1.50 1.89
N LYS A 257 19.75 1.84 2.58
CA LYS A 257 19.77 2.06 4.03
C LYS A 257 20.06 0.76 4.79
N LEU A 258 19.40 -0.35 4.44
CA LEU A 258 19.68 -1.66 5.03
C LEU A 258 21.13 -2.10 4.78
N ASP A 259 21.64 -1.92 3.56
CA ASP A 259 23.03 -2.23 3.20
C ASP A 259 24.02 -1.37 4.00
N ALA A 260 23.71 -0.08 4.20
CA ALA A 260 24.53 0.82 5.01
C ALA A 260 24.56 0.41 6.48
N PHE A 261 23.42 -0.02 7.04
CA PHE A 261 23.33 -0.51 8.41
C PHE A 261 24.14 -1.79 8.61
N ARG A 262 24.04 -2.75 7.68
CA ARG A 262 24.83 -3.99 7.72
C ARG A 262 26.32 -3.74 7.59
N ALA A 263 26.74 -2.82 6.74
CA ALA A 263 28.14 -2.41 6.62
C ALA A 263 28.68 -1.73 7.89
N LEU A 264 27.83 -1.06 8.67
CA LEU A 264 28.20 -0.47 9.96
C LEU A 264 28.44 -1.55 11.03
N GLN A 265 27.62 -2.60 11.04
CA GLN A 265 27.78 -3.74 11.96
C GLN A 265 28.94 -4.66 11.57
N ASP A 266 29.07 -4.95 10.27
CA ASP A 266 30.12 -5.79 9.70
C ASP A 266 30.82 -5.02 8.56
N PRO A 267 32.02 -4.46 8.81
CA PRO A 267 32.80 -3.76 7.80
C PRO A 267 33.14 -4.61 6.57
N THR A 268 33.17 -5.95 6.68
CA THR A 268 33.42 -6.83 5.53
C THR A 268 32.24 -6.86 4.57
N TYR A 269 31.02 -6.57 5.05
CA TYR A 269 29.83 -6.44 4.22
C TYR A 269 29.96 -5.30 3.21
N ALA A 270 30.70 -4.23 3.54
CA ALA A 270 30.97 -3.13 2.63
C ALA A 270 31.61 -3.60 1.32
N ALA A 271 32.37 -4.70 1.32
CA ALA A 271 32.94 -5.27 0.09
C ALA A 271 31.86 -5.73 -0.90
N ARG A 272 30.70 -6.20 -0.42
CA ARG A 272 29.58 -6.73 -1.23
C ARG A 272 28.72 -5.66 -1.88
N ILE A 273 28.76 -4.42 -1.36
CA ILE A 273 28.00 -3.29 -1.92
C ILE A 273 28.57 -2.91 -3.29
N ARG A 274 27.74 -2.39 -4.20
CA ARG A 274 28.18 -1.95 -5.54
C ARG A 274 29.13 -0.77 -5.44
N ALA A 275 30.14 -0.70 -6.32
CA ALA A 275 31.12 0.38 -6.33
C ALA A 275 30.49 1.77 -6.53
N SER A 276 29.43 1.88 -7.34
CA SER A 276 28.68 3.13 -7.56
C SER A 276 27.96 3.65 -6.33
N GLU A 277 27.70 2.78 -5.35
CA GLU A 277 27.00 3.08 -4.10
C GLU A 277 27.96 3.40 -2.96
N LYS A 278 29.29 3.32 -3.21
CA LYS A 278 30.34 3.62 -2.24
C LYS A 278 30.94 5.01 -2.45
N ASP A 279 31.41 5.61 -1.37
CA ASP A 279 32.24 6.81 -1.40
C ASP A 279 33.70 6.47 -1.77
N ALA A 280 34.56 7.49 -1.83
CA ALA A 280 35.98 7.31 -2.13
C ALA A 280 36.75 6.49 -1.07
N ARG A 281 36.16 6.26 0.11
CA ARG A 281 36.72 5.49 1.21
C ARG A 281 36.18 4.05 1.26
N GLY A 282 35.35 3.67 0.30
CA GLY A 282 34.72 2.35 0.23
C GLY A 282 33.52 2.17 1.16
N GLN A 283 33.05 3.25 1.80
CA GLN A 283 31.89 3.23 2.68
C GLN A 283 30.59 3.48 1.91
N PRO A 284 29.44 2.94 2.35
CA PRO A 284 28.14 3.23 1.75
C PRO A 284 27.85 4.74 1.73
N ARG A 285 27.41 5.29 0.60
CA ARG A 285 27.03 6.72 0.49
C ARG A 285 25.76 7.07 1.25
N GLN A 286 24.88 6.09 1.47
CA GLN A 286 23.59 6.29 2.12
C GLN A 286 23.80 6.55 3.62
N ARG A 287 23.31 7.69 4.10
CA ARG A 287 23.36 8.04 5.53
C ARG A 287 22.21 7.38 6.27
N LEU A 288 22.51 6.82 7.43
CA LEU A 288 21.54 6.34 8.41
C LEU A 288 21.15 7.49 9.33
N THR A 289 19.87 7.57 9.63
CA THR A 289 19.30 8.52 10.58
C THR A 289 18.76 7.78 11.81
N ALA A 290 18.58 8.47 12.93
CA ALA A 290 18.03 7.85 14.14
C ALA A 290 16.58 7.34 13.95
N GLU A 291 15.85 7.90 12.98
CA GLU A 291 14.48 7.52 12.63
C GLU A 291 14.39 6.18 11.88
N ASP A 292 15.50 5.71 11.30
CA ASP A 292 15.50 4.48 10.50
C ASP A 292 15.33 3.21 11.35
N GLY A 293 15.54 3.29 12.66
CA GLY A 293 15.34 2.18 13.61
C GLY A 293 16.46 1.14 13.58
N ASP A 294 16.11 -0.08 13.99
CA ASP A 294 17.01 -1.23 14.03
C ASP A 294 17.01 -2.03 12.71
N GLU A 295 17.80 -3.12 12.64
CA GLU A 295 17.85 -3.95 11.43
C GLU A 295 16.49 -4.51 11.04
N ALA A 296 15.69 -4.92 12.03
CA ALA A 296 14.36 -5.48 11.80
C ALA A 296 13.43 -4.45 11.15
N THR A 297 13.47 -3.20 11.62
CA THR A 297 12.70 -2.08 11.05
C THR A 297 13.14 -1.77 9.62
N LEU A 298 14.45 -1.70 9.37
CA LEU A 298 15.01 -1.49 8.02
C LEU A 298 14.67 -2.63 7.06
N ALA A 299 14.74 -3.88 7.51
CA ALA A 299 14.39 -5.05 6.73
C ALA A 299 12.90 -5.08 6.39
N ALA A 300 12.03 -4.78 7.36
CA ALA A 300 10.59 -4.67 7.14
C ALA A 300 10.24 -3.55 6.16
N ASN A 301 10.88 -2.38 6.26
CA ASN A 301 10.73 -1.27 5.32
C ASN A 301 11.21 -1.66 3.91
N CYS A 302 12.33 -2.36 3.79
CA CYS A 302 12.84 -2.85 2.51
C CYS A 302 11.85 -3.84 1.85
N GLU A 303 11.26 -4.76 2.61
CA GLU A 303 10.28 -5.70 2.08
C GLU A 303 8.95 -5.01 1.73
N SER A 304 8.48 -4.07 2.57
CA SER A 304 7.27 -3.28 2.30
C SER A 304 7.40 -2.43 1.03
N THR A 305 8.52 -1.70 0.88
CA THR A 305 8.78 -0.89 -0.33
C THR A 305 8.98 -1.74 -1.59
N LYS A 306 9.55 -2.94 -1.45
CA LYS A 306 9.62 -3.92 -2.55
C LYS A 306 8.24 -4.38 -2.99
N GLN A 307 7.38 -4.81 -2.05
CA GLN A 307 6.00 -5.21 -2.35
C GLN A 307 5.21 -4.05 -2.99
N HIS A 308 5.37 -2.83 -2.46
CA HIS A 308 4.74 -1.64 -3.04
C HIS A 308 5.21 -1.38 -4.48
N SER A 309 6.52 -1.42 -4.73
CA SER A 309 7.10 -1.26 -6.08
C SER A 309 6.59 -2.31 -7.06
N GLU A 310 6.53 -3.58 -6.63
CA GLU A 310 6.01 -4.68 -7.44
C GLU A 310 4.51 -4.51 -7.73
N ALA A 311 3.71 -4.12 -6.74
CA ALA A 311 2.29 -3.85 -6.90
C ALA A 311 2.03 -2.68 -7.86
N THR A 312 2.72 -1.55 -7.70
CA THR A 312 2.60 -0.38 -8.58
C THR A 312 3.00 -0.70 -10.01
N ARG A 313 4.10 -1.44 -10.21
CA ARG A 313 4.51 -1.91 -11.54
C ARG A 313 3.47 -2.83 -12.17
N THR A 314 2.92 -3.78 -11.39
CA THR A 314 1.92 -4.75 -11.88
C THR A 314 0.63 -4.04 -12.28
N ALA A 315 0.17 -3.07 -11.48
CA ALA A 315 -0.98 -2.23 -11.82
C ALA A 315 -0.77 -1.44 -13.11
N TYR A 316 0.41 -0.81 -13.28
CA TYR A 316 0.77 -0.15 -14.53
C TYR A 316 0.78 -1.12 -15.72
N ASN A 317 1.42 -2.28 -15.58
CA ASN A 317 1.54 -3.26 -16.67
C ASN A 317 0.18 -3.82 -17.09
N ALA A 318 -0.73 -4.04 -16.15
CA ALA A 318 -2.10 -4.48 -16.45
C ALA A 318 -2.85 -3.43 -17.27
N LEU A 319 -2.80 -2.16 -16.84
CA LEU A 319 -3.42 -1.04 -17.55
C LEU A 319 -2.83 -0.85 -18.96
N ALA A 320 -1.50 -0.90 -19.08
CA ALA A 320 -0.81 -0.77 -20.36
C ALA A 320 -1.12 -1.94 -21.31
N ALA A 321 -1.20 -3.18 -20.79
CA ALA A 321 -1.56 -4.35 -21.59
C ALA A 321 -3.00 -4.28 -22.11
N GLU A 322 -3.94 -3.80 -21.30
CA GLU A 322 -5.34 -3.58 -21.73
C GLU A 322 -5.41 -2.57 -22.87
N SER A 323 -4.74 -1.42 -22.73
CA SER A 323 -4.65 -0.39 -23.78
C SER A 323 -4.00 -0.93 -25.06
N GLY A 324 -2.85 -1.61 -24.95
CA GLY A 324 -2.14 -2.17 -26.10
C GLY A 324 -2.95 -3.24 -26.84
N SER A 325 -3.70 -4.07 -26.11
CA SER A 325 -4.62 -5.06 -26.67
C SER A 325 -5.79 -4.39 -27.40
N ALA A 326 -6.38 -3.34 -26.81
CA ALA A 326 -7.47 -2.59 -27.43
C ALA A 326 -7.04 -1.91 -28.74
N ILE A 327 -5.83 -1.34 -28.78
CA ILE A 327 -5.24 -0.75 -30.00
C ILE A 327 -5.00 -1.84 -31.05
N SER A 328 -4.39 -2.95 -30.66
CA SER A 328 -4.08 -4.07 -31.56
C SER A 328 -5.35 -4.65 -32.19
N ALA A 329 -6.42 -4.81 -31.40
CA ALA A 329 -7.72 -5.26 -31.89
C ALA A 329 -8.34 -4.26 -32.88
N ALA A 330 -8.28 -2.95 -32.58
CA ALA A 330 -8.78 -1.90 -33.45
C ALA A 330 -8.07 -1.90 -34.82
N LEU A 331 -6.74 -1.95 -34.81
CA LEU A 331 -5.94 -1.98 -36.05
C LEU A 331 -6.14 -3.26 -36.85
N SER A 332 -6.29 -4.41 -36.19
CA SER A 332 -6.55 -5.70 -36.84
C SER A 332 -7.94 -5.78 -37.48
N SER A 333 -8.95 -5.14 -36.89
CA SER A 333 -10.31 -5.12 -37.44
C SER A 333 -10.42 -4.29 -38.73
N HIS A 334 -9.58 -3.27 -38.88
CA HIS A 334 -9.67 -2.34 -40.01
C HIS A 334 -9.16 -2.96 -41.32
N THR A 335 -8.14 -3.82 -41.26
CA THR A 335 -7.56 -4.48 -42.44
C THR A 335 -8.53 -5.45 -43.11
N SER A 336 -9.49 -5.99 -42.35
CA SER A 336 -10.47 -6.96 -42.85
C SER A 336 -11.60 -6.33 -43.69
N THR A 337 -11.87 -5.02 -43.55
CA THR A 337 -12.96 -4.35 -44.27
C THR A 337 -12.54 -3.79 -45.63
N SER A 338 -11.23 -3.61 -45.88
CA SER A 338 -10.74 -3.04 -47.15
C SER A 338 -10.58 -4.07 -48.29
N ALA A 339 -10.70 -5.37 -48.00
CA ALA A 339 -10.48 -6.43 -48.99
C ALA A 339 -11.74 -6.91 -49.72
N ALA A 340 -12.91 -6.32 -49.45
CA ALA A 340 -14.16 -6.62 -50.15
C ALA A 340 -14.46 -5.57 -51.24
N GLU A 341 -13.46 -5.23 -52.06
CA GLU A 341 -13.74 -4.67 -53.37
C GLU A 341 -14.18 -5.84 -54.28
N PRO A 342 -15.42 -5.85 -54.81
CA PRO A 342 -15.88 -6.95 -55.65
C PRO A 342 -14.94 -7.08 -56.85
N PRO A 343 -14.55 -8.31 -57.26
CA PRO A 343 -13.62 -8.51 -58.36
C PRO A 343 -14.13 -7.78 -59.59
N ALA A 344 -13.43 -6.72 -59.99
CA ALA A 344 -13.66 -6.04 -61.25
C ALA A 344 -13.55 -7.09 -62.37
N ALA A 345 -14.54 -7.08 -63.25
CA ALA A 345 -14.66 -8.01 -64.36
C ALA A 345 -13.34 -8.13 -65.16
N PRO A 346 -13.01 -9.33 -65.67
CA PRO A 346 -11.75 -9.58 -66.37
C PRO A 346 -11.65 -8.71 -67.62
N VAL A 347 -10.70 -7.78 -67.62
CA VAL A 347 -10.28 -7.05 -68.82
C VAL A 347 -9.32 -7.95 -69.61
N PRO A 348 -9.55 -8.16 -70.92
CA PRO A 348 -8.72 -9.03 -71.73
C PRO A 348 -7.31 -8.45 -71.96
N ALA A 349 -6.33 -9.35 -71.91
CA ALA A 349 -4.91 -9.12 -72.09
C ALA A 349 -4.54 -8.46 -73.43
N PRO A 350 -3.50 -7.61 -73.44
CA PRO A 350 -2.58 -7.51 -74.55
C PRO A 350 -1.20 -8.09 -74.22
N ALA A 351 -0.60 -8.63 -75.26
CA ALA A 351 0.60 -9.44 -75.32
C ALA A 351 1.90 -8.70 -74.94
N ALA A 352 2.80 -9.48 -74.34
CA ALA A 352 4.23 -9.61 -74.63
C ALA A 352 5.08 -8.34 -74.83
N ALA A 353 6.02 -8.12 -73.90
CA ALA A 353 7.41 -7.86 -74.25
C ALA A 353 8.31 -8.27 -73.08
N ALA A 354 9.31 -9.08 -73.40
CA ALA A 354 10.37 -9.52 -72.52
C ALA A 354 11.41 -8.42 -72.31
N GLU A 355 12.03 -8.37 -71.15
CA GLU A 355 13.44 -7.98 -71.04
C GLU A 355 14.09 -8.58 -69.79
N GLU A 356 15.19 -9.29 -70.04
CA GLU A 356 16.17 -9.79 -69.08
C GLU A 356 16.93 -8.63 -68.41
N VAL A 357 17.62 -8.92 -67.29
CA VAL A 357 19.07 -8.71 -67.08
C VAL A 357 19.43 -8.38 -65.62
N SER A 358 20.46 -9.11 -65.17
CA SER A 358 21.49 -8.81 -64.14
C SER A 358 21.24 -9.14 -62.66
N GLU A 359 21.66 -10.36 -62.32
CA GLU A 359 22.62 -10.62 -61.24
C GLU A 359 23.90 -9.76 -61.40
N ALA A 360 24.32 -9.05 -60.35
CA ALA A 360 25.71 -8.67 -60.12
C ALA A 360 25.99 -8.38 -58.63
N GLN A 361 27.05 -9.03 -58.17
CA GLN A 361 27.75 -8.98 -56.88
C GLN A 361 28.19 -7.56 -56.46
N HIS A 362 28.30 -7.30 -55.15
CA HIS A 362 29.60 -7.00 -54.51
C HIS A 362 29.49 -6.74 -52.98
N ASP A 363 30.39 -7.41 -52.24
CA ASP A 363 30.93 -7.03 -50.94
C ASP A 363 31.45 -5.58 -50.92
N GLU A 364 31.28 -4.84 -49.81
CA GLU A 364 32.40 -4.14 -49.14
C GLU A 364 32.02 -3.47 -47.81
N LEU A 365 32.81 -3.82 -46.79
CA LEU A 365 33.36 -2.99 -45.71
C LEU A 365 32.51 -2.57 -44.49
N ALA A 366 32.83 -3.29 -43.42
CA ALA A 366 32.96 -2.79 -42.06
C ALA A 366 33.94 -1.61 -41.94
N ALA A 367 33.55 -0.58 -41.17
CA ALA A 367 34.43 0.21 -40.31
C ALA A 367 33.62 1.27 -39.53
N HIS A 368 33.48 1.10 -38.20
CA HIS A 368 33.70 2.15 -37.20
C HIS A 368 33.39 1.63 -35.79
N GLN A 369 34.39 1.00 -35.18
CA GLN A 369 34.65 1.13 -33.74
C GLN A 369 35.87 2.04 -33.58
N GLY A 370 35.84 2.93 -32.58
CA GLY A 370 37.08 3.57 -32.11
C GLY A 370 36.90 4.95 -31.48
N GLY A 371 36.56 4.95 -30.18
CA GLY A 371 37.24 5.76 -29.15
C GLY A 371 37.07 7.29 -29.11
N ALA A 372 36.61 7.79 -27.96
CA ALA A 372 37.39 8.74 -27.16
C ALA A 372 36.69 9.01 -25.82
N ALA A 373 37.36 8.62 -24.74
CA ALA A 373 37.16 9.16 -23.42
C ALA A 373 37.98 10.46 -23.26
N ALA A 374 37.56 11.25 -22.26
CA ALA A 374 38.29 12.30 -21.54
C ALA A 374 38.09 13.78 -21.97
N ALA A 375 37.28 14.44 -21.14
CA ALA A 375 37.64 15.59 -20.30
C ALA A 375 37.39 17.02 -20.78
N ILE A 376 37.10 17.85 -19.75
CA ILE A 376 36.96 19.32 -19.68
C ILE A 376 35.53 19.79 -20.03
N GLY A 377 34.82 20.54 -19.18
CA GLY A 377 35.17 21.21 -17.93
C GLY A 377 33.97 21.98 -17.38
N GLU A 378 34.16 22.46 -16.16
CA GLU A 378 33.43 23.49 -15.41
C GLU A 378 32.41 24.34 -16.19
N HIS A 379 31.17 24.35 -15.69
CA HIS A 379 30.50 25.64 -15.47
C HIS A 379 29.47 25.55 -14.34
N LEU A 380 29.86 26.15 -13.22
CA LEU A 380 28.97 26.73 -12.21
C LEU A 380 28.12 27.81 -12.89
N THR A 381 26.81 27.81 -12.68
CA THR A 381 26.03 29.05 -12.45
C THR A 381 24.72 28.70 -11.76
N ASP A 382 24.47 29.46 -10.71
CA ASP A 382 23.29 29.52 -9.88
C ASP A 382 21.99 29.69 -10.68
N ALA A 383 20.94 29.01 -10.23
CA ALA A 383 19.56 29.39 -10.52
C ALA A 383 18.68 29.08 -9.31
N GLU A 384 18.60 30.07 -8.42
CA GLU A 384 17.47 30.26 -7.52
C GLU A 384 16.18 30.42 -8.33
N GLY A 385 15.11 29.70 -7.96
CA GLY A 385 13.79 29.93 -8.53
C GLY A 385 12.74 28.93 -8.03
N PRO A 386 11.48 29.34 -7.82
CA PRO A 386 10.78 29.08 -6.57
C PRO A 386 9.83 27.87 -6.59
N VAL A 387 9.61 27.34 -5.39
CA VAL A 387 8.63 26.33 -5.02
C VAL A 387 7.20 26.86 -5.22
N PRO A 388 6.31 26.18 -5.97
CA PRO A 388 4.88 26.43 -5.89
C PRO A 388 4.27 25.69 -4.69
N ARG A 389 3.74 26.54 -3.81
CA ARG A 389 2.94 26.31 -2.61
C ARG A 389 1.67 25.49 -2.92
N ALA A 390 1.43 24.45 -2.12
CA ALA A 390 0.19 23.69 -2.11
C ALA A 390 -1.01 24.57 -1.71
N THR A 391 -2.04 24.57 -2.54
CA THR A 391 -3.37 25.13 -2.25
C THR A 391 -4.28 24.03 -1.71
N ALA A 392 -4.75 24.19 -0.47
CA ALA A 392 -5.98 23.58 0.04
C ALA A 392 -7.14 24.59 -0.09
N PRO A 393 -8.38 24.18 -0.38
CA PRO A 393 -9.58 24.98 -0.12
C PRO A 393 -10.10 24.65 1.31
N ALA A 394 -10.15 25.61 2.23
CA ALA A 394 -11.12 26.71 2.37
C ALA A 394 -12.36 26.31 3.20
N SER A 395 -12.28 26.52 4.51
CA SER A 395 -13.42 26.87 5.36
C SER A 395 -13.45 28.40 5.50
N GLY A 396 -14.56 29.00 5.08
CA GLY A 396 -14.71 30.45 4.94
C GLY A 396 -15.41 31.11 6.12
N SER A 397 -15.05 32.38 6.29
CA SER A 397 -15.83 33.50 6.87
C SER A 397 -15.97 33.52 8.41
N ALA A 398 -15.78 34.64 9.12
CA ALA A 398 -15.42 36.00 8.74
C ALA A 398 -14.86 36.75 9.97
N SER A 399 -13.87 37.59 9.69
CA SER A 399 -13.41 38.80 10.40
C SER A 399 -14.58 39.78 10.74
N PRO A 400 -14.41 40.90 11.50
CA PRO A 400 -13.19 41.73 11.54
C PRO A 400 -12.83 42.56 12.78
N SER A 401 -11.65 43.21 12.64
CA SER A 401 -11.19 44.53 13.14
C SER A 401 -11.05 44.69 14.66
N GLU A 402 -10.10 45.41 15.25
CA GLU A 402 -8.99 46.34 14.95
C GLU A 402 -8.38 46.54 16.36
N THR A 403 -7.09 46.70 16.68
CA THR A 403 -6.11 47.73 16.31
C THR A 403 -4.86 47.45 17.18
N ALA A 404 -3.71 47.93 16.74
CA ALA A 404 -2.35 47.61 17.20
C ALA A 404 -1.91 48.34 18.52
N PRO A 405 -0.60 48.58 18.77
CA PRO A 405 0.42 47.66 19.29
C PRO A 405 1.07 48.20 20.59
N HIS A 406 1.84 47.38 21.33
CA HIS A 406 2.94 47.94 22.12
C HIS A 406 4.07 46.93 22.37
N ASP A 407 5.25 47.37 21.92
CA ASP A 407 6.61 46.92 22.19
C ASP A 407 6.93 46.84 23.70
N THR A 408 7.69 45.84 24.14
CA THR A 408 9.04 45.98 24.76
C THR A 408 9.53 44.70 25.47
N ALA A 409 10.76 44.31 25.10
CA ALA A 409 11.88 43.88 25.96
C ALA A 409 11.80 42.60 26.83
N ALA A 410 12.70 41.67 26.53
CA ALA A 410 13.35 40.73 27.47
C ALA A 410 14.35 41.51 28.39
N PRO A 411 15.17 40.91 29.31
CA PRO A 411 15.38 39.48 29.62
C PRO A 411 15.65 39.15 31.12
N ASN A 412 16.05 37.88 31.36
CA ASN A 412 16.98 37.35 32.38
C ASN A 412 16.49 36.87 33.76
N ASP A 413 16.98 35.66 34.07
CA ASP A 413 17.63 35.14 35.28
C ASP A 413 16.94 35.34 36.64
N ASP A 414 16.64 34.26 37.36
CA ASP A 414 17.56 33.69 38.36
C ASP A 414 16.89 32.56 39.19
N GLU A 415 17.73 31.57 39.56
CA GLU A 415 17.69 30.75 40.79
C GLU A 415 16.42 29.89 41.06
N ALA A 416 16.42 28.75 41.77
CA ALA A 416 17.34 28.06 42.65
C ALA A 416 16.90 26.58 42.66
N GLU A 417 17.83 25.62 42.66
CA GLU A 417 18.15 24.78 43.82
C GLU A 417 17.28 23.53 44.09
N HIS A 418 18.02 22.44 44.33
CA HIS A 418 17.75 21.32 45.24
C HIS A 418 16.47 20.49 45.07
N HIS A 419 16.64 19.24 44.62
CA HIS A 419 16.65 18.10 45.55
C HIS A 419 17.14 16.81 44.90
N ALA A 420 18.27 16.30 45.43
CA ALA A 420 18.68 14.91 45.33
C ALA A 420 17.79 14.04 46.23
N GLY A 421 17.52 12.81 45.79
CA GLY A 421 16.77 11.83 46.57
C GLY A 421 16.77 10.45 45.89
N GLU A 422 17.92 9.77 45.92
CA GLU A 422 17.95 8.30 45.88
C GLU A 422 17.19 7.74 47.10
N PRO A 423 16.61 6.55 47.00
CA PRO A 423 17.12 5.49 47.88
C PRO A 423 17.20 4.10 47.25
N LYS A 424 18.38 3.51 47.48
CA LYS A 424 18.68 2.17 48.02
C LYS A 424 17.84 0.95 47.59
N ALA A 425 18.61 0.02 47.04
CA ALA A 425 18.42 -1.42 47.02
C ALA A 425 18.08 -2.03 48.39
N THR A 426 17.25 -3.06 48.35
CA THR A 426 17.22 -4.17 49.31
C THR A 426 17.18 -5.47 48.51
N ASP A 427 18.32 -6.17 48.50
CA ASP A 427 18.38 -7.63 48.46
C ASP A 427 17.84 -8.15 49.79
N GLU A 428 17.01 -9.19 49.75
CA GLU A 428 17.06 -10.28 50.72
C GLU A 428 16.34 -11.51 50.15
N GLU A 429 17.12 -12.57 49.94
CA GLU A 429 16.66 -13.94 49.79
C GLU A 429 16.05 -14.43 51.12
N LEU A 430 14.82 -14.99 51.06
CA LEU A 430 14.42 -16.28 51.65
C LEU A 430 12.99 -16.65 51.25
#